data_AF-A0A6P0W266-F1
#
_entry.id   AF-A0A6P0W266-F1
#
_cell.length_a   1.000
_cell.length_b   1.000
_cell.length_c   1.000
_cell.angle_alpha   90.00
_cell.angle_beta   90.00
_cell.angle_gamma   90.00
#
_symmetry.space_group_name_H-M   'P 1'
#
loop_
_entity.id
_entity.type
_entity.pdbx_description
1 polymer ?
#
loop_
_entity_poly.entity_id
_entity_poly.type
_entity_poly.pdbx_seq_one_letter_code
_entity_poly.pdbx_strand_id
1 'polypeptide(L)' 'MSYTPWHSLPEHRPLGGINRPRKQVYELISRLRNQLNNVPHKEPTTEEFFSIFPLDVLPK' A
#
# COMPACT_ATOMS: atom_id res chain seq x y z
N MET A 1 -5.87 -3.65 4.52
CA MET A 1 -5.37 -2.55 3.67
C MET A 1 -4.48 -1.63 4.52
N SER A 2 -3.40 -1.12 3.95
CA SER A 2 -2.45 -0.23 4.62
C SER A 2 -2.04 0.89 3.68
N TYR A 3 -2.10 2.14 4.14
CA TYR A 3 -1.66 3.31 3.37
C TYR A 3 -0.41 3.91 4.01
N THR A 4 0.57 4.28 3.19
CA THR A 4 1.82 4.89 3.66
C THR A 4 2.31 5.93 2.66
N PRO A 5 2.77 7.12 3.11
CA PRO A 5 3.39 8.12 2.24
C PRO A 5 4.66 7.63 1.53
N TRP A 6 5.24 6.51 2.01
CA TRP A 6 6.40 5.86 1.40
C TRP A 6 6.04 4.95 0.23
N HIS A 7 4.75 4.73 -0.04
CA HIS A 7 4.27 4.12 -1.27
C HIS A 7 4.15 5.20 -2.34
N SER A 8 5.31 5.71 -2.76
CA SER A 8 5.44 6.76 -3.75
C SER A 8 6.63 6.48 -4.66
N LEU A 9 6.69 7.19 -5.79
CA LEU A 9 7.85 7.15 -6.66
C LEU A 9 9.10 7.67 -5.92
N PRO A 10 10.31 7.22 -6.29
CA PRO A 10 11.56 7.69 -5.68
C PRO A 10 11.68 9.23 -5.68
N GLU A 11 11.18 9.89 -6.72
CA GLU A 11 11.16 11.34 -6.89
C GLU A 11 10.26 12.03 -5.85
N HIS A 12 9.21 11.35 -5.39
CA HIS A 12 8.23 11.84 -4.40
C HIS A 12 8.50 11.28 -3.00
N ARG A 13 9.73 10.87 -2.71
CA ARG A 13 10.09 10.34 -1.40
C ARG A 13 9.79 11.37 -0.30
N PRO A 14 9.15 10.98 0.81
CA PRO A 14 8.90 11.89 1.92
C PRO A 14 10.20 12.42 2.54
N LEU A 15 10.31 13.74 2.69
CA LEU A 15 11.48 14.43 3.26
C LEU A 15 11.21 15.00 4.66
N GLY A 16 12.28 15.27 5.40
CA GLY A 16 12.24 15.82 6.75
C GLY A 16 12.38 14.79 7.88
N GLY A 17 12.70 15.26 9.08
CA GLY A 17 13.02 14.44 10.24
C GLY A 17 11.86 13.58 10.77
N ILE A 18 10.61 14.00 10.55
CA ILE A 18 9.42 13.25 10.94
C ILE A 18 9.01 12.25 9.85
N ASN A 19 9.10 12.62 8.58
CA ASN A 19 8.62 11.75 7.51
C ASN A 19 9.54 10.56 7.23
N ARG A 20 10.86 10.71 7.36
CA ARG A 20 11.84 9.61 7.24
C ARG A 20 11.55 8.41 8.14
N PRO A 21 11.38 8.58 9.46
CA PRO A 21 11.09 7.44 10.35
C PRO A 21 9.71 6.82 10.10
N ARG A 22 8.75 7.54 9.49
CA ARG A 22 7.43 6.98 9.17
C ARG A 22 7.51 5.73 8.28
N LYS A 23 8.57 5.55 7.48
CA LYS A 23 8.76 4.33 6.69
C LYS A 23 8.75 3.09 7.60
N GLN A 24 9.66 3.06 8.57
CA GLN A 24 9.82 1.95 9.49
C GLN A 24 8.59 1.78 10.38
N VAL A 25 8.05 2.89 10.90
CA VAL A 25 6.87 2.86 11.77
C VAL A 25 5.66 2.25 11.06
N TYR A 26 5.34 2.69 9.84
CA TYR A 26 4.20 2.14 9.09
C TYR A 26 4.42 0.68 8.68
N GLU A 27 5.63 0.29 8.29
CA GLU A 27 5.95 -1.11 7.98
C GLU A 27 5.70 -2.02 9.19
N LEU A 28 6.17 -1.63 10.38
CA LEU A 28 6.00 -2.41 11.61
C LEU A 28 4.53 -2.51 12.03
N ILE A 29 3.82 -1.39 12.08
CA ILE A 29 2.41 -1.36 12.51
C ILE A 29 1.52 -2.13 11.52
N SER A 30 1.79 -2.02 10.20
CA SER A 30 1.06 -2.78 9.18
C SER A 30 1.19 -4.29 9.38
N ARG A 31 2.43 -4.77 9.63
CA ARG A 31 2.69 -6.19 9.90
C ARG A 31 2.00 -6.66 11.17
N LEU A 32 2.14 -5.90 12.27
CA LEU A 32 1.50 -6.22 13.54
C LEU A 32 -0.03 -6.31 13.39
N ARG A 33 -0.65 -5.32 12.75
CA ARG A 33 -2.11 -5.32 12.51
C ARG A 33 -2.55 -6.54 11.70
N ASN A 34 -1.81 -6.91 10.66
CA ASN A 34 -2.10 -8.08 9.85
C ASN A 34 -1.99 -9.38 10.66
N GLN A 35 -0.96 -9.51 11.50
CA GLN A 35 -0.78 -10.65 12.40
C GLN A 35 -1.93 -10.77 13.40
N LEU A 36 -2.29 -9.67 14.07
CA LEU A 36 -3.37 -9.64 15.05
C LEU A 36 -4.74 -9.96 14.42
N ASN A 37 -4.96 -9.52 13.19
CA ASN A 37 -6.22 -9.79 12.47
C ASN A 37 -6.21 -11.11 11.71
N ASN A 38 -5.10 -11.86 11.74
CA ASN A 38 -4.89 -13.08 10.96
C ASN A 38 -5.16 -12.91 9.45
N VAL A 39 -4.77 -11.74 8.91
CA VAL A 39 -4.95 -11.39 7.49
C VAL A 39 -3.60 -11.49 6.77
N PRO A 40 -3.50 -12.22 5.64
CA PRO A 40 -2.27 -12.30 4.88
C PRO A 40 -1.90 -10.94 4.25
N HIS A 41 -0.61 -10.64 4.21
CA HIS A 41 -0.09 -9.48 3.49
C HIS A 41 0.07 -9.82 2.01
N LYS A 42 -0.97 -9.62 1.20
CA LYS A 42 -0.99 -9.89 -0.24
C LYS A 42 -1.44 -8.65 -1.01
N GLU A 43 -0.76 -8.33 -2.10
CA GLU A 43 -1.21 -7.32 -3.07
C GLU A 43 -2.36 -7.90 -3.92
N PRO A 44 -3.32 -7.06 -4.35
CA PRO A 44 -4.39 -7.51 -5.23
C PRO A 44 -3.82 -7.98 -6.57
N THR A 45 -4.42 -9.03 -7.12
CA THR A 45 -4.06 -9.54 -8.44
C THR A 45 -4.73 -8.76 -9.55
N THR A 46 -4.18 -8.84 -10.76
CA THR A 46 -4.77 -8.24 -11.96
C THR A 46 -6.15 -8.81 -12.26
N GLU A 47 -6.38 -10.11 -12.00
CA GLU A 47 -7.67 -10.77 -12.15
C GLU A 47 -8.70 -10.21 -11.17
N GLU A 48 -8.33 -10.11 -9.88
CA GLU A 48 -9.17 -9.48 -8.84
C GLU A 48 -9.50 -8.02 -9.20
N PHE A 49 -8.53 -7.26 -9.75
CA PHE A 49 -8.75 -5.89 -10.20
C PHE A 49 -9.78 -5.80 -11.33
N PHE A 50 -9.64 -6.60 -12.38
CA PHE A 50 -10.56 -6.58 -13.52
C PHE A 50 -11.96 -7.14 -13.18
N SER A 51 -12.06 -7.97 -12.15
CA SER A 51 -13.37 -8.39 -11.62
C SER A 51 -14.19 -7.21 -11.05
N ILE A 52 -13.51 -6.18 -10.54
CA ILE A 52 -14.11 -4.99 -9.94
C ILE A 52 -14.26 -3.88 -10.99
N PHE A 53 -13.27 -3.75 -11.89
CA PHE A 53 -13.23 -2.74 -12.94
C PHE A 53 -13.14 -3.42 -14.32
N PRO A 54 -14.27 -3.62 -15.01
CA PRO A 54 -14.26 -4.20 -16.36
C PRO A 54 -13.41 -3.36 -17.31
N LEU A 55 -12.63 -4.04 -18.16
CA LEU A 55 -11.73 -3.44 -19.16
C LEU A 55 -12.44 -2.42 -20.09
N ASP A 56 -13.75 -2.54 -20.21
CA ASP A 56 -14.60 -1.73 -21.08
C ASP A 56 -14.80 -0.28 -20.58
N VAL A 57 -14.39 0.02 -19.34
CA VAL A 57 -14.62 1.32 -18.67
C VAL A 57 -13.34 2.18 -18.59
N LEU A 58 -12.19 1.68 -19.04
CA LEU A 58 -10.94 2.45 -19.01
C LEU A 58 -10.94 3.53 -20.11
N PRO A 59 -10.70 4.81 -19.77
CA PRO A 59 -10.50 5.84 -20.79
C PRO A 59 -9.27 5.50 -21.62
N LYS A 60 -9.40 5.56 -22.95
CA LYS A 60 -8.32 5.35 -23.91
C LYS A 60 -7.15 6.30 -23.69
#